data_AF-A0A016AK79-F1
#
_entry.id   AF-A0A016AK79-F1
#
_cell.length_a   1.000
_cell.length_b   1.000
_cell.length_c   1.000
_cell.angle_alpha   90.00
_cell.angle_beta   90.00
_cell.angle_gamma   90.00
#
_symmetry.space_group_name_H-M   'P 1'
#
loop_
_entity.id
_entity.type
_entity.pdbx_description
1 polymer ?
#
loop_
_entity_poly.entity_id
_entity_poly.type
_entity_poly.pdbx_seq_one_letter_code
_entity_poly.pdbx_strand_id
1 'polypeptide(L)'
;MGQGDKKIRIRRTNEQLDKEVISEFEKLVGEFGFGNVNLSALMKAADLEANVFYRRYGSMDNLYDRLAKQYDFWINNTIDISTLNTLGPKKFFAETFKTLFRNLSENSVMQKLLLYEMTTINSTTKRSAETRDVMNLNLITFYENLFAPAKINIKSIASILIGGIYYLILHKECAKICTIDYKTKEGENAFSEGIDFLTDIIFDRLEMYDRDKKAIRQMISDGISESKICKYMGINKNDLKTLLSE
;
A
#
# COMPACT_ATOMS: atom_id res chain seq x y z
N MET A 1 -57.95 20.85 -8.05
CA MET A 1 -57.85 19.52 -7.41
C MET A 1 -56.70 18.77 -8.06
N GLY A 2 -55.51 18.81 -7.43
CA GLY A 2 -54.32 18.14 -7.96
C GLY A 2 -54.36 16.66 -7.62
N GLN A 3 -54.51 15.80 -8.62
CA GLN A 3 -54.19 14.38 -8.49
C GLN A 3 -52.67 14.29 -8.39
N GLY A 4 -52.16 14.04 -7.18
CA GLY A 4 -50.76 13.68 -6.99
C GLY A 4 -50.52 12.31 -7.59
N ASP A 5 -49.70 12.25 -8.64
CA ASP A 5 -49.14 11.02 -9.17
C ASP A 5 -48.49 10.23 -8.02
N LYS A 6 -49.18 9.17 -7.57
CA LYS A 6 -48.58 8.17 -6.68
C LYS A 6 -47.52 7.45 -7.49
N LYS A 7 -46.28 7.92 -7.42
CA LYS A 7 -45.09 7.17 -7.87
C LYS A 7 -45.18 5.76 -7.26
N ILE A 8 -45.47 4.77 -8.09
CA ILE A 8 -45.47 3.36 -7.70
C ILE A 8 -44.03 3.02 -7.34
N ARG A 9 -43.76 2.89 -6.04
CA ARG A 9 -42.43 2.53 -5.54
C ARG A 9 -42.22 1.05 -5.81
N ILE A 10 -41.52 0.74 -6.91
CA ILE A 10 -41.15 -0.64 -7.26
C ILE A 10 -40.39 -1.22 -6.07
N ARG A 11 -40.81 -2.41 -5.60
CA ARG A 11 -40.18 -3.07 -4.47
C ARG A 11 -38.77 -3.51 -4.85
N ARG A 12 -37.77 -2.84 -4.27
CA ARG A 12 -36.36 -3.23 -4.40
C ARG A 12 -36.17 -4.67 -3.93
N THR A 13 -35.37 -5.45 -4.65
CA THR A 13 -34.89 -6.73 -4.13
C THR A 13 -33.93 -6.49 -2.96
N ASN A 14 -33.73 -7.54 -2.16
CA ASN A 14 -32.80 -7.48 -1.03
C ASN A 14 -31.37 -7.10 -1.46
N GLU A 15 -30.93 -7.55 -2.64
CA GLU A 15 -29.61 -7.24 -3.20
C GLU A 15 -29.52 -5.83 -3.76
N GLN A 16 -30.56 -5.35 -4.45
CA GLN A 16 -30.60 -3.98 -4.97
C GLN A 16 -30.53 -2.96 -3.84
N LEU A 17 -31.34 -3.16 -2.80
CA LEU A 17 -31.32 -2.32 -1.61
C LEU A 17 -29.93 -2.29 -0.98
N ASP A 18 -29.28 -3.45 -0.89
CA ASP A 18 -28.00 -3.57 -0.25
C ASP A 18 -26.87 -2.87 -1.02
N LYS A 19 -26.87 -3.01 -2.35
CA LYS A 19 -25.95 -2.27 -3.24
C LYS A 19 -26.16 -0.76 -3.14
N GLU A 20 -27.41 -0.31 -3.15
CA GLU A 20 -27.74 1.12 -3.00
C GLU A 20 -27.26 1.68 -1.66
N VAL A 21 -27.55 0.99 -0.55
CA VAL A 21 -27.15 1.43 0.79
C VAL A 21 -25.62 1.50 0.90
N ILE A 22 -24.91 0.47 0.45
CA ILE A 22 -23.44 0.47 0.47
C ILE A 22 -22.87 1.58 -0.41
N SER A 23 -23.41 1.78 -1.61
CA SER A 23 -22.93 2.84 -2.52
C SER A 23 -23.14 4.24 -1.96
N GLU A 24 -24.32 4.53 -1.39
CA GLU A 24 -24.57 5.82 -0.75
C GLU A 24 -23.74 5.99 0.52
N PHE A 25 -23.53 4.92 1.28
CA PHE A 25 -22.69 4.96 2.47
C PHE A 25 -21.22 5.22 2.12
N GLU A 26 -20.70 4.59 1.07
CA GLU A 26 -19.35 4.79 0.57
C GLU A 26 -19.11 6.25 0.15
N LYS A 27 -20.06 6.88 -0.54
CA LYS A 27 -20.00 8.32 -0.87
C LYS A 27 -19.93 9.19 0.38
N LEU A 28 -20.82 8.93 1.35
CA LEU A 28 -20.84 9.67 2.63
C LEU A 28 -19.54 9.47 3.41
N VAL A 29 -18.96 8.28 3.40
CA VAL A 29 -17.65 8.01 4.01
C VAL A 29 -16.55 8.75 3.28
N GLY A 30 -16.57 8.80 1.95
CA GLY A 30 -15.61 9.60 1.17
C GLY A 30 -15.63 11.08 1.54
N GLU A 31 -16.80 11.63 1.85
CA GLU A 31 -16.98 13.03 2.25
C GLU A 31 -16.60 13.25 3.74
N PHE A 32 -17.25 12.54 4.65
CA PHE A 32 -17.19 12.81 6.09
C PHE A 32 -16.15 11.97 6.85
N GLY A 33 -15.73 10.85 6.28
CA GLY A 33 -14.84 9.86 6.90
C GLY A 33 -15.57 8.79 7.71
N PHE A 34 -14.84 7.71 8.01
CA PHE A 34 -15.33 6.67 8.90
C PHE A 34 -15.55 7.22 10.32
N GLY A 35 -16.58 6.71 11.00
CA GLY A 35 -17.00 7.19 12.31
C GLY A 35 -17.83 8.49 12.30
N ASN A 36 -17.84 9.25 11.20
CA ASN A 36 -18.48 10.57 11.15
C ASN A 36 -19.78 10.63 10.34
N VAL A 37 -20.16 9.56 9.63
CA VAL A 37 -21.42 9.50 8.88
C VAL A 37 -22.60 9.41 9.84
N ASN A 38 -23.56 10.33 9.68
CA ASN A 38 -24.80 10.34 10.43
C ASN A 38 -25.81 9.34 9.84
N LEU A 39 -26.42 8.50 10.69
CA LEU A 39 -27.46 7.55 10.29
C LEU A 39 -28.64 8.23 9.56
N SER A 40 -29.06 9.42 9.98
CA SER A 40 -30.15 10.15 9.30
C SER A 40 -29.77 10.58 7.88
N ALA A 41 -28.50 10.94 7.66
CA ALA A 41 -28.00 11.28 6.33
C ALA A 41 -27.99 10.05 5.42
N LEU A 42 -27.52 8.90 5.93
CA LEU A 42 -27.57 7.63 5.21
C LEU A 42 -28.99 7.20 4.86
N MET A 43 -29.91 7.25 5.84
CA MET A 43 -31.31 6.89 5.64
C MET A 43 -31.97 7.74 4.56
N LYS A 44 -31.67 9.05 4.54
CA LYS A 44 -32.15 9.97 3.52
C LYS A 44 -31.55 9.66 2.15
N ALA A 45 -30.24 9.44 2.07
CA ALA A 45 -29.53 9.18 0.82
C ALA A 45 -29.97 7.86 0.15
N ALA A 46 -30.10 6.79 0.94
CA ALA A 46 -30.49 5.47 0.45
C ALA A 46 -32.02 5.22 0.46
N ASP A 47 -32.82 6.23 0.79
CA ASP A 47 -34.28 6.15 0.92
C ASP A 47 -34.69 4.92 1.78
N LEU A 48 -34.09 4.83 2.96
CA LEU A 48 -34.11 3.67 3.87
C LEU A 48 -34.82 4.02 5.18
N GLU A 49 -35.80 3.21 5.58
CA GLU A 49 -36.44 3.34 6.90
C GLU A 49 -35.57 2.77 8.02
N ALA A 50 -35.63 3.38 9.21
CA ALA A 50 -34.82 2.98 10.37
C ALA A 50 -35.02 1.51 10.77
N ASN A 51 -36.27 1.02 10.76
CA ASN A 51 -36.59 -0.39 11.03
C ASN A 51 -35.88 -1.35 10.05
N VAL A 52 -35.77 -0.99 8.77
CA VAL A 52 -35.09 -1.78 7.75
C VAL A 52 -33.58 -1.73 7.97
N PHE A 53 -33.03 -0.57 8.35
CA PHE A 53 -31.62 -0.42 8.70
C PHE A 53 -31.23 -1.35 9.86
N TYR A 54 -31.88 -1.20 11.02
CA TYR A 54 -31.52 -1.96 12.22
C TYR A 54 -31.70 -3.47 12.01
N ARG A 55 -32.74 -3.89 11.29
CA ARG A 55 -32.96 -5.30 10.97
C ARG A 55 -31.87 -5.89 10.07
N ARG A 56 -31.29 -5.10 9.16
CA ARG A 56 -30.33 -5.58 8.16
C ARG A 56 -28.88 -5.43 8.58
N TYR A 57 -28.53 -4.28 9.15
CA TYR A 57 -27.16 -3.89 9.43
C TYR A 57 -26.85 -3.90 10.92
N GLY A 58 -27.87 -3.84 11.78
CA GLY A 58 -27.72 -3.85 13.23
C GLY A 58 -27.25 -2.52 13.80
N SER A 59 -26.09 -2.01 13.35
CA SER A 59 -25.52 -0.73 13.81
C SER A 59 -24.73 -0.04 12.69
N MET A 60 -24.40 1.23 12.92
CA MET A 60 -23.46 1.96 12.04
C MET A 60 -22.08 1.32 12.07
N ASP A 61 -21.60 0.84 13.23
CA ASP A 61 -20.30 0.18 13.37
C ASP A 61 -20.21 -1.08 12.50
N ASN A 62 -21.26 -1.89 12.45
CA ASN A 62 -21.32 -3.04 11.55
C ASN A 62 -21.28 -2.63 10.07
N LEU A 63 -21.86 -1.48 9.72
CA LEU A 63 -21.84 -0.97 8.35
C LEU A 63 -20.46 -0.42 7.98
N TYR A 64 -19.78 0.31 8.88
CA TYR A 64 -18.38 0.70 8.72
C TYR A 64 -17.49 -0.53 8.55
N ASP A 65 -17.67 -1.55 9.39
CA ASP A 65 -16.93 -2.80 9.31
C ASP A 65 -17.09 -3.48 7.95
N ARG A 66 -18.33 -3.51 7.45
CA ARG A 66 -18.66 -4.10 6.17
C ARG A 66 -18.08 -3.33 5.00
N LEU A 67 -18.08 -2.00 5.04
CA LEU A 67 -17.43 -1.19 4.02
C LEU A 67 -15.91 -1.37 4.06
N ALA A 68 -15.29 -1.30 5.24
CA ALA A 68 -13.84 -1.49 5.39
C ALA A 68 -13.36 -2.83 4.80
N LYS A 69 -14.15 -3.91 4.98
CA LYS A 69 -13.87 -5.22 4.38
C LYS A 69 -13.75 -5.22 2.85
N GLN A 70 -14.41 -4.29 2.15
CA GLN A 70 -14.29 -4.17 0.68
C GLN A 70 -12.91 -3.60 0.28
N TYR A 71 -12.28 -2.88 1.19
CA TYR A 71 -10.97 -2.25 1.01
C TYR A 71 -9.82 -3.08 1.59
N ASP A 72 -10.11 -4.14 2.35
CA ASP A 72 -9.09 -5.03 2.92
C ASP A 72 -8.15 -5.61 1.83
N PHE A 73 -8.65 -5.85 0.61
CA PHE A 73 -7.89 -6.37 -0.54
C PHE A 73 -7.40 -5.31 -1.53
N TRP A 74 -7.55 -4.01 -1.22
CA TRP A 74 -7.28 -2.94 -2.18
C TRP A 74 -5.85 -2.96 -2.73
N ILE A 75 -4.85 -3.30 -1.90
CA ILE A 75 -3.44 -3.40 -2.33
C ILE A 75 -3.25 -4.53 -3.36
N ASN A 76 -3.86 -5.70 -3.15
CA ASN A 76 -3.76 -6.83 -4.09
C ASN A 76 -4.39 -6.51 -5.44
N ASN A 77 -5.47 -5.72 -5.45
CA ASN A 77 -6.09 -5.25 -6.69
C ASN A 77 -5.28 -4.14 -7.37
N THR A 78 -4.40 -3.48 -6.62
CA THR A 78 -3.59 -2.36 -7.09
C THR A 78 -2.25 -2.80 -7.68
N ILE A 79 -1.63 -3.83 -7.10
CA ILE A 79 -0.30 -4.31 -7.50
C ILE A 79 -0.41 -5.60 -8.30
N ASP A 80 -0.12 -5.52 -9.61
CA ASP A 80 -0.08 -6.67 -10.49
C ASP A 80 1.27 -7.40 -10.40
N ILE A 81 1.34 -8.37 -9.47
CA ILE A 81 2.53 -9.20 -9.22
C ILE A 81 2.99 -9.95 -10.48
N SER A 82 2.09 -10.22 -11.45
CA SER A 82 2.47 -10.92 -12.68
C SER A 82 3.52 -10.16 -13.51
N THR A 83 3.56 -8.84 -13.37
CA THR A 83 4.53 -7.98 -14.06
C THR A 83 5.95 -8.09 -13.51
N LEU A 84 6.15 -8.67 -12.32
CA LEU A 84 7.47 -8.84 -11.69
C LEU A 84 8.46 -9.55 -12.62
N ASN A 85 8.03 -10.62 -13.28
CA ASN A 85 8.88 -11.37 -14.21
C ASN A 85 9.26 -10.56 -15.45
N THR A 86 8.37 -9.68 -15.92
CA THR A 86 8.58 -8.86 -17.12
C THR A 86 9.45 -7.63 -16.86
N LEU A 87 9.26 -6.97 -15.70
CA LEU A 87 9.99 -5.75 -15.34
C LEU A 87 11.34 -6.06 -14.66
N GLY A 88 11.47 -7.25 -14.07
CA GLY A 88 12.56 -7.58 -13.17
C GLY A 88 12.38 -6.95 -11.78
N PRO A 89 13.10 -7.47 -10.77
CA PRO A 89 12.88 -7.12 -9.37
C PRO A 89 13.15 -5.65 -9.04
N LYS A 90 14.14 -5.02 -9.69
CA LYS A 90 14.50 -3.61 -9.48
C LYS A 90 13.40 -2.65 -9.93
N LYS A 91 13.02 -2.76 -11.21
CA LYS A 91 11.98 -1.88 -11.78
C LYS A 91 10.61 -2.15 -11.17
N PHE A 92 10.27 -3.41 -10.89
CA PHE A 92 9.03 -3.75 -10.20
C PHE A 92 8.96 -3.13 -8.79
N PHE A 93 10.07 -3.08 -8.05
CA PHE A 93 10.12 -2.45 -6.73
C PHE A 93 9.75 -0.96 -6.81
N ALA A 94 10.40 -0.21 -7.71
CA ALA A 94 10.09 1.21 -7.91
C ALA A 94 8.63 1.43 -8.36
N GLU A 95 8.16 0.66 -9.35
CA GLU A 95 6.80 0.80 -9.87
C GLU A 95 5.73 0.43 -8.84
N THR A 96 6.03 -0.45 -7.89
CA THR A 96 5.11 -0.78 -6.78
C THR A 96 4.81 0.46 -5.93
N PHE A 97 5.83 1.22 -5.52
CA PHE A 97 5.63 2.43 -4.71
C PHE A 97 4.98 3.56 -5.49
N LYS A 98 5.34 3.74 -6.77
CA LYS A 98 4.68 4.72 -7.66
C LYS A 98 3.22 4.40 -7.88
N THR A 99 2.89 3.11 -8.05
CA THR A 99 1.52 2.64 -8.22
C THR A 99 0.72 2.80 -6.93
N LEU A 100 1.32 2.49 -5.77
CA LEU A 100 0.72 2.75 -4.47
C LEU A 100 0.41 4.24 -4.28
N PHE A 101 1.34 5.12 -4.64
CA PHE A 101 1.14 6.57 -4.55
C PHE A 101 -0.05 7.03 -5.40
N ARG A 102 -0.07 6.67 -6.69
CA ARG A 102 -1.15 7.05 -7.62
C ARG A 102 -2.51 6.56 -7.15
N ASN A 103 -2.63 5.26 -6.89
CA ASN A 103 -3.91 4.65 -6.52
C ASN A 103 -4.44 5.16 -5.18
N LEU A 104 -3.56 5.36 -4.18
CA LEU A 104 -4.00 5.92 -2.91
C LEU A 104 -4.43 7.38 -3.08
N SER A 105 -3.72 8.15 -3.91
CA SER A 105 -4.02 9.57 -4.17
C SER A 105 -5.43 9.77 -4.75
N GLU A 106 -5.90 8.82 -5.56
CA GLU A 106 -7.22 8.83 -6.21
C GLU A 106 -8.33 8.18 -5.38
N ASN A 107 -7.97 7.36 -4.38
CA ASN A 107 -8.93 6.61 -3.56
C ASN A 107 -9.26 7.34 -2.25
N SER A 108 -10.25 8.22 -2.29
CA SER A 108 -10.66 9.02 -1.13
C SER A 108 -11.15 8.17 0.05
N VAL A 109 -11.89 7.08 -0.20
CA VAL A 109 -12.40 6.21 0.86
C VAL A 109 -11.25 5.49 1.58
N MET A 110 -10.25 5.00 0.83
CA MET A 110 -9.05 4.41 1.43
C MET A 110 -8.26 5.42 2.25
N GLN A 111 -8.13 6.67 1.79
CA GLN A 111 -7.53 7.75 2.58
C GLN A 111 -8.29 7.97 3.91
N LYS A 112 -9.63 7.97 3.86
CA LYS A 112 -10.46 8.09 5.08
C LYS A 112 -10.32 6.89 6.01
N LEU A 113 -10.15 5.68 5.47
CA LEU A 113 -9.91 4.48 6.27
C LEU A 113 -8.56 4.55 6.99
N LEU A 114 -7.50 4.97 6.30
CA LEU A 114 -6.18 5.16 6.92
C LEU A 114 -6.21 6.23 8.02
N LEU A 115 -6.92 7.34 7.80
CA LEU A 115 -7.12 8.35 8.86
C LEU A 115 -7.87 7.77 10.07
N TYR A 116 -8.90 6.96 9.82
CA TYR A 116 -9.69 6.33 10.87
C TYR A 116 -8.86 5.41 11.77
N GLU A 117 -7.93 4.66 11.18
CA GLU A 117 -7.00 3.82 11.92
C GLU A 117 -6.06 4.61 12.83
N MET A 118 -5.73 5.85 12.45
CA MET A 118 -4.91 6.74 13.28
C MET A 118 -5.69 7.36 14.45
N THR A 119 -6.99 7.59 14.27
CA THR A 119 -7.82 8.28 15.26
C THR A 119 -8.62 7.33 16.15
N THR A 120 -8.83 6.08 15.74
CA THR A 120 -9.74 5.16 16.43
C THR A 120 -9.24 3.72 16.39
N ILE A 121 -8.94 3.17 17.56
CA ILE A 121 -8.49 1.78 17.71
C ILE A 121 -9.71 0.92 18.08
N ASN A 122 -10.17 0.09 17.14
CA ASN A 122 -11.25 -0.88 17.32
C ASN A 122 -10.99 -2.16 16.51
N SER A 123 -11.91 -3.12 16.57
CA SER A 123 -11.77 -4.40 15.85
C SER A 123 -11.72 -4.24 14.33
N THR A 124 -12.43 -3.27 13.77
CA THR A 124 -12.43 -2.97 12.32
C THR A 124 -11.08 -2.40 11.88
N THR A 125 -10.59 -1.35 12.56
CA THR A 125 -9.33 -0.69 12.19
C THR A 125 -8.13 -1.60 12.38
N LYS A 126 -8.10 -2.36 13.48
CA LYS A 126 -7.06 -3.36 13.72
C LYS A 126 -7.05 -4.45 12.64
N ARG A 127 -8.22 -5.04 12.34
CA ARG A 127 -8.32 -6.04 11.26
C ARG A 127 -7.83 -5.48 9.94
N SER A 128 -8.31 -4.30 9.53
CA SER A 128 -7.97 -3.77 8.21
C SER A 128 -6.47 -3.50 8.08
N ALA A 129 -5.85 -2.94 9.12
CA ALA A 129 -4.41 -2.72 9.16
C ALA A 129 -3.59 -4.02 9.10
N GLU A 130 -3.92 -5.00 9.95
CA GLU A 130 -3.25 -6.31 9.98
C GLU A 130 -3.42 -7.08 8.66
N THR A 131 -4.62 -7.02 8.08
CA THR A 131 -4.95 -7.70 6.82
C THR A 131 -4.07 -7.19 5.68
N ARG A 132 -3.84 -5.87 5.61
CA ARG A 132 -2.96 -5.27 4.59
C ARG A 132 -1.49 -5.65 4.76
N ASP A 133 -1.01 -5.84 5.98
CA ASP A 133 0.36 -6.32 6.22
C ASP A 133 0.51 -7.78 5.76
N VAL A 134 -0.43 -8.64 6.17
CA VAL A 134 -0.44 -10.07 5.84
C VAL A 134 -0.48 -10.33 4.33
N MET A 135 -1.21 -9.51 3.57
CA MET A 135 -1.33 -9.69 2.12
C MET A 135 -0.02 -9.51 1.37
N ASN A 136 0.88 -8.68 1.88
CA ASN A 136 2.15 -8.39 1.23
C ASN A 136 3.26 -9.38 1.61
N LEU A 137 2.97 -10.37 2.47
CA LEU A 137 3.99 -11.29 3.02
C LEU A 137 4.77 -12.05 1.95
N ASN A 138 4.13 -12.51 0.87
CA ASN A 138 4.82 -13.25 -0.18
C ASN A 138 5.80 -12.35 -0.95
N LEU A 139 5.36 -11.13 -1.29
CA LEU A 139 6.18 -10.18 -2.02
C LEU A 139 7.35 -9.69 -1.18
N ILE A 140 7.10 -9.38 0.10
CA ILE A 140 8.18 -8.94 0.98
C ILE A 140 9.17 -10.08 1.26
N THR A 141 8.70 -11.32 1.44
CA THR A 141 9.58 -12.49 1.61
C THR A 141 10.46 -12.70 0.38
N PHE A 142 9.93 -12.52 -0.83
CA PHE A 142 10.72 -12.57 -2.06
C PHE A 142 11.88 -11.56 -2.02
N TYR A 143 11.60 -10.31 -1.67
CA TYR A 143 12.64 -9.29 -1.55
C TYR A 143 13.60 -9.55 -0.39
N GLU A 144 13.14 -10.06 0.75
CA GLU A 144 14.02 -10.43 1.86
C GLU A 144 15.07 -11.45 1.41
N ASN A 145 14.64 -12.49 0.69
CA ASN A 145 15.55 -13.51 0.16
C ASN A 145 16.52 -12.92 -0.86
N LEU A 146 16.04 -12.03 -1.74
CA LEU A 146 16.87 -11.35 -2.74
C LEU A 146 17.97 -10.49 -2.08
N PHE A 147 17.64 -9.81 -0.98
CA PHE A 147 18.53 -8.85 -0.31
C PHE A 147 19.33 -9.43 0.87
N ALA A 148 19.02 -10.66 1.30
CA ALA A 148 19.70 -11.33 2.40
C ALA A 148 21.23 -11.40 2.25
N PRO A 149 21.79 -11.74 1.06
CA PRO A 149 23.25 -11.82 0.90
C PRO A 149 23.95 -10.47 1.11
N ALA A 150 23.29 -9.37 0.68
CA ALA A 150 23.78 -8.01 0.86
C ALA A 150 23.52 -7.45 2.28
N LYS A 151 22.91 -8.25 3.19
CA LYS A 151 22.54 -7.85 4.56
C LYS A 151 21.66 -6.59 4.61
N ILE A 152 20.80 -6.40 3.61
CA ILE A 152 19.89 -5.25 3.53
C ILE A 152 18.55 -5.64 4.16
N ASN A 153 18.13 -4.89 5.19
CA ASN A 153 16.81 -5.06 5.79
C ASN A 153 15.74 -4.36 4.94
N ILE A 154 15.33 -5.03 3.85
CA ILE A 154 14.38 -4.48 2.89
C ILE A 154 12.99 -4.27 3.49
N LYS A 155 12.59 -5.05 4.51
CA LYS A 155 11.32 -4.85 5.25
C LYS A 155 11.24 -3.47 5.88
N SER A 156 12.31 -3.07 6.58
CA SER A 156 12.39 -1.77 7.23
C SER A 156 12.37 -0.63 6.22
N ILE A 157 13.06 -0.81 5.09
CA ILE A 157 13.07 0.19 4.00
C ILE A 157 11.66 0.33 3.40
N ALA A 158 11.03 -0.79 3.06
CA ALA A 158 9.68 -0.80 2.49
C ALA A 158 8.64 -0.17 3.45
N SER A 159 8.73 -0.45 4.75
CA SER A 159 7.79 0.12 5.73
C SER A 159 7.94 1.63 5.87
N ILE A 160 9.16 2.16 5.82
CA ILE A 160 9.43 3.61 5.79
C ILE A 160 8.83 4.24 4.54
N LEU A 161 9.02 3.61 3.36
CA LEU A 161 8.48 4.12 2.10
C LEU A 161 6.94 4.11 2.10
N ILE A 162 6.31 3.03 2.55
CA ILE A 162 4.84 2.93 2.66
C ILE A 162 4.30 3.98 3.62
N GLY A 163 4.88 4.09 4.82
CA GLY A 163 4.46 5.09 5.82
C GLY A 163 4.65 6.52 5.31
N GLY A 164 5.75 6.78 4.59
CA GLY A 164 5.99 8.04 3.90
C GLY A 164 4.90 8.36 2.88
N ILE A 165 4.58 7.41 1.99
CA ILE A 165 3.52 7.58 0.98
C ILE A 165 2.17 7.88 1.64
N TYR A 166 1.81 7.13 2.68
CA TYR A 166 0.57 7.37 3.43
C TYR A 166 0.53 8.79 3.99
N TYR A 167 1.60 9.22 4.66
CA TYR A 167 1.66 10.57 5.19
C TYR A 167 1.58 11.64 4.09
N LEU A 168 2.37 11.51 3.02
CA LEU A 168 2.38 12.44 1.90
C LEU A 168 0.97 12.63 1.33
N ILE A 169 0.23 11.54 1.13
CA ILE A 169 -1.11 11.59 0.52
C ILE A 169 -2.15 12.10 1.50
N LEU A 170 -2.13 11.67 2.76
CA LEU A 170 -3.10 12.13 3.76
C LEU A 170 -2.88 13.60 4.14
N HIS A 171 -1.64 14.09 4.03
CA HIS A 171 -1.27 15.46 4.35
C HIS A 171 -1.40 16.44 3.15
N LYS A 172 -1.48 15.96 1.90
CA LYS A 172 -1.39 16.82 0.70
C LYS A 172 -2.42 17.97 0.64
N GLU A 173 -3.57 17.81 1.30
CA GLU A 173 -4.59 18.87 1.41
C GLU A 173 -4.24 19.96 2.43
N CYS A 174 -3.40 19.65 3.41
CA CYS A 174 -2.98 20.58 4.47
C CYS A 174 -1.94 21.57 3.96
N ALA A 175 -0.80 21.08 3.49
CA ALA A 175 0.29 21.92 3.03
C ALA A 175 1.28 21.15 2.14
N LYS A 176 2.11 21.93 1.43
CA LYS A 176 3.30 21.42 0.74
C LYS A 176 4.29 20.84 1.76
N ILE A 177 5.01 19.78 1.38
CA ILE A 177 6.09 19.21 2.17
C ILE A 177 7.39 19.39 1.41
N CYS A 178 8.44 19.89 2.07
CA CYS A 178 9.71 20.21 1.41
C CYS A 178 9.53 21.11 0.18
N THR A 179 8.56 22.04 0.23
CA THR A 179 8.13 22.91 -0.89
C THR A 179 7.45 22.22 -2.08
N ILE A 180 7.28 20.88 -2.04
CA ILE A 180 6.62 20.08 -3.08
C ILE A 180 5.12 20.02 -2.82
N ASP A 181 4.33 20.27 -3.86
CA ASP A 181 2.87 20.14 -3.83
C ASP A 181 2.42 18.79 -4.41
N TYR A 182 2.16 17.81 -3.55
CA TYR A 182 1.78 16.45 -3.94
C TYR A 182 0.35 16.31 -4.49
N LYS A 183 -0.39 17.42 -4.65
CA LYS A 183 -1.65 17.44 -5.42
C LYS A 183 -1.42 17.62 -6.92
N THR A 184 -0.23 18.02 -7.32
CA THR A 184 0.11 18.39 -8.70
C THR A 184 0.84 17.27 -9.40
N LYS A 185 0.87 17.31 -10.75
CA LYS A 185 1.63 16.34 -11.53
C LYS A 185 3.12 16.48 -11.29
N GLU A 186 3.60 17.70 -11.07
CA GLU A 186 4.98 18.01 -10.70
C GLU A 186 5.36 17.34 -9.38
N GLY A 187 4.46 17.35 -8.39
CA GLY A 187 4.67 16.67 -7.11
C GLY A 187 4.71 15.14 -7.24
N GLU A 188 3.85 14.55 -8.07
CA GLU A 188 3.89 13.12 -8.39
C GLU A 188 5.19 12.73 -9.12
N ASN A 189 5.66 13.57 -10.04
CA ASN A 189 6.92 13.37 -10.75
C ASN A 189 8.11 13.45 -9.78
N ALA A 190 8.15 14.45 -8.89
CA ALA A 190 9.18 14.59 -7.87
C ALA A 190 9.22 13.38 -6.92
N PHE A 191 8.05 12.85 -6.53
CA PHE A 191 7.97 11.60 -5.79
C PHE A 191 8.57 10.42 -6.59
N SER A 192 8.19 10.30 -7.86
CA SER A 192 8.63 9.21 -8.73
C SER A 192 10.14 9.22 -8.94
N GLU A 193 10.73 10.39 -9.17
CA GLU A 193 12.18 10.58 -9.28
C GLU A 193 12.91 10.19 -7.98
N GLY A 194 12.36 10.57 -6.83
CA GLY A 194 12.91 10.19 -5.53
C GLY A 194 12.88 8.68 -5.30
N ILE A 195 11.78 8.01 -5.68
CA ILE A 195 11.67 6.54 -5.59
C ILE A 195 12.65 5.84 -6.53
N ASP A 196 12.82 6.33 -7.77
CA ASP A 196 13.77 5.76 -8.72
C ASP A 196 15.19 5.86 -8.16
N PHE A 197 15.59 7.04 -7.68
CA PHE A 197 16.91 7.25 -7.08
C PHE A 197 17.18 6.35 -5.87
N LEU A 198 16.22 6.25 -4.94
CA LEU A 198 16.37 5.37 -3.78
C LEU A 198 16.43 3.90 -4.18
N THR A 199 15.62 3.49 -5.15
CA THR A 199 15.63 2.11 -5.67
C THR A 199 16.98 1.80 -6.31
N ASP A 200 17.54 2.72 -7.10
CA ASP A 200 18.88 2.56 -7.66
C ASP A 200 19.91 2.33 -6.56
N ILE A 201 19.96 3.19 -5.54
CA ILE A 201 20.92 3.04 -4.42
C ILE A 201 20.80 1.68 -3.72
N ILE A 202 19.56 1.24 -3.46
CA ILE A 202 19.30 -0.02 -2.75
C ILE A 202 19.77 -1.22 -3.59
N PHE A 203 19.46 -1.23 -4.89
CA PHE A 203 19.84 -2.33 -5.78
C PHE A 203 21.31 -2.29 -6.16
N ASP A 204 21.93 -1.13 -6.28
CA ASP A 204 23.36 -1.00 -6.57
C ASP A 204 24.21 -1.65 -5.48
N ARG A 205 23.74 -1.65 -4.22
CA ARG A 205 24.38 -2.37 -3.11
C ARG A 205 24.34 -3.90 -3.31
N LEU A 206 23.22 -4.42 -3.80
CA LEU A 206 23.08 -5.84 -4.13
C LEU A 206 23.95 -6.22 -5.34
N GLU A 207 23.93 -5.39 -6.38
CA GLU A 207 24.76 -5.59 -7.58
C GLU A 207 26.26 -5.47 -7.27
N MET A 208 26.65 -4.63 -6.31
CA MET A 208 28.03 -4.55 -5.81
C MET A 208 28.43 -5.85 -5.13
N TYR A 209 27.58 -6.42 -4.26
CA TYR A 209 27.82 -7.74 -3.66
C TYR A 209 28.07 -8.82 -4.72
N ASP A 210 27.23 -8.87 -5.77
CA ASP A 210 27.38 -9.84 -6.85
C ASP A 210 28.65 -9.62 -7.68
N ARG A 211 29.03 -8.35 -7.93
CA ARG A 211 30.27 -8.00 -8.64
C ARG A 211 31.50 -8.41 -7.83
N ASP A 212 31.52 -8.09 -6.54
CA ASP A 212 32.64 -8.46 -5.65
C ASP A 212 32.80 -9.97 -5.57
N LYS A 213 31.69 -10.70 -5.45
CA LYS A 213 31.68 -12.18 -5.46
C LYS A 213 32.25 -12.75 -6.76
N LYS A 214 31.85 -12.21 -7.92
CA LYS A 214 32.39 -12.63 -9.23
C LYS A 214 33.89 -12.29 -9.35
N ALA A 215 34.30 -11.10 -8.94
CA ALA A 215 35.68 -10.66 -8.98
C ALA A 215 36.57 -11.57 -8.11
N ILE A 216 36.16 -11.88 -6.88
CA ILE A 216 36.88 -12.79 -5.97
C ILE A 216 37.05 -14.18 -6.58
N ARG A 217 35.98 -14.75 -7.17
CA ARG A 217 36.06 -16.06 -7.84
C ARG A 217 37.05 -16.05 -9.01
N GLN A 218 37.07 -14.97 -9.80
CA GLN A 218 38.03 -14.81 -10.88
C GLN A 218 39.47 -14.69 -10.34
N MET A 219 39.69 -13.90 -9.29
CA MET A 219 40.99 -13.76 -8.65
C MET A 219 41.55 -15.10 -8.15
N ILE A 220 40.69 -15.96 -7.58
CA ILE A 220 41.08 -17.32 -7.16
C ILE A 220 41.46 -18.17 -8.37
N SER A 221 40.67 -18.11 -9.46
CA SER A 221 40.97 -18.81 -10.71
C SER A 221 42.31 -18.36 -11.33
N ASP A 222 42.66 -17.09 -11.15
CA ASP A 222 43.91 -16.51 -11.62
C ASP A 222 45.10 -16.80 -10.68
N GLY A 223 44.90 -17.59 -9.62
CA GLY A 223 45.93 -18.01 -8.67
C GLY A 223 46.32 -16.96 -7.63
N ILE A 224 45.49 -15.92 -7.44
CA ILE A 224 45.73 -14.91 -6.40
C ILE A 224 45.43 -15.50 -5.03
N SER A 225 46.38 -15.41 -4.10
CA SER A 225 46.20 -15.95 -2.74
C SER A 225 45.14 -15.19 -1.96
N GLU A 226 44.42 -15.90 -1.07
CA GLU A 226 43.38 -15.32 -0.20
C GLU A 226 43.85 -14.07 0.56
N SER A 227 45.10 -14.08 1.04
CA SER A 227 45.70 -12.93 1.73
C SER A 227 45.79 -11.68 0.84
N LYS A 228 46.16 -11.86 -0.45
CA LYS A 228 46.19 -10.77 -1.42
C LYS A 228 44.78 -10.31 -1.80
N ILE A 229 43.84 -11.24 -1.94
CA ILE A 229 42.43 -10.92 -2.22
C ILE A 229 41.86 -10.05 -1.09
N CYS A 230 42.00 -10.48 0.17
CA CYS A 230 41.58 -9.69 1.34
C CYS A 230 42.18 -8.28 1.32
N LYS A 231 43.48 -8.16 0.99
CA LYS A 231 44.16 -6.87 0.90
C LYS A 231 43.59 -5.98 -0.22
N TYR A 232 43.34 -6.52 -1.41
CA TYR A 232 42.86 -5.74 -2.56
C TYR A 232 41.40 -5.34 -2.44
N MET A 233 40.56 -6.24 -1.91
CA MET A 233 39.13 -5.99 -1.74
C MET A 233 38.81 -5.24 -0.45
N GLY A 234 39.80 -5.05 0.45
CA GLY A 234 39.59 -4.39 1.73
C GLY A 234 38.68 -5.18 2.69
N ILE A 235 38.62 -6.51 2.54
CA ILE A 235 37.76 -7.40 3.34
C ILE A 235 38.58 -8.29 4.27
N ASN A 236 37.97 -8.76 5.36
CA ASN A 236 38.61 -9.72 6.25
C ASN A 236 38.40 -11.17 5.75
N LYS A 237 39.10 -12.13 6.39
CA LYS A 237 39.00 -13.56 6.01
C LYS A 237 37.60 -14.16 6.22
N ASN A 238 36.82 -13.65 7.17
CA ASN A 238 35.47 -14.15 7.42
C ASN A 238 34.53 -13.69 6.30
N ASP A 239 34.61 -12.42 5.92
CA ASP A 239 33.84 -11.87 4.79
C ASP A 239 34.19 -12.58 3.47
N LEU A 240 35.49 -12.86 3.26
CA LEU A 240 35.93 -13.67 2.11
C LEU A 240 35.30 -15.07 2.12
N LYS A 241 35.27 -15.75 3.27
CA LYS A 241 34.63 -17.07 3.39
C LYS A 241 33.13 -17.00 3.11
N THR A 242 32.44 -15.98 3.64
CA THR A 242 31.00 -15.76 3.40
C THR A 242 30.70 -15.57 1.92
N LEU A 243 31.51 -14.77 1.22
CA LEU A 243 31.36 -14.55 -0.23
C LEU A 243 31.62 -15.81 -1.08
N LEU A 244 32.37 -16.78 -0.55
CA LEU A 244 32.71 -18.05 -1.21
C LEU A 244 31.79 -19.23 -0.83
N SER A 245 31.05 -19.15 0.28
CA SER A 245 30.26 -20.26 0.84
C SER A 245 28.88 -20.48 0.18
N GLU A 246 28.53 -19.67 -0.82
CA GLU A 246 27.28 -19.69 -1.60
C GLU A 246 27.59 -19.74 -3.09
#